data_AF-A0A0Q9MDS0-F1
#
_entry.id   AF-A0A0Q9MDS0-F1
#
_cell.length_a   1.000
_cell.length_b   1.000
_cell.length_c   1.000
_cell.angle_alpha   90.00
_cell.angle_beta   90.00
_cell.angle_gamma   90.00
#
_symmetry.space_group_name_H-M   'P 1'
#
loop_
_entity.id
_entity.type
_entity.pdbx_description
1 polymer ?
#
loop_
_entity_poly.entity_id
_entity_poly.type
_entity_poly.pdbx_seq_one_letter_code
_entity_poly.pdbx_strand_id
1 'polypeptide(L)'
;MLWTLIMSQIVYVIFVLIWMFIAGMSVMMFDDPDAINNTTTWLIFITIWLYPVGLLAAIIGGWVTFSRRHYRASLIWNCIPLLWIVPLGGFLVYSIIM
;
A
#
# COMPACT_ATOMS: atom_id res chain seq x y z
N MET A 1 -14.12 17.99 0.88
CA MET A 1 -13.19 17.93 -0.27
C MET A 1 -11.77 18.25 0.16
N LEU A 2 -11.45 19.48 0.60
CA LEU A 2 -10.08 19.77 1.09
C LEU A 2 -9.75 19.03 2.39
N TRP A 3 -10.56 19.19 3.44
CA TRP A 3 -10.34 18.51 4.73
C TRP A 3 -10.28 16.99 4.60
N THR A 4 -11.15 16.40 3.77
CA THR A 4 -11.13 14.96 3.48
C THR A 4 -9.81 14.50 2.86
N LEU A 5 -9.24 15.31 1.95
CA LEU A 5 -7.95 15.00 1.33
C LEU A 5 -6.81 15.11 2.34
N ILE A 6 -6.80 16.13 3.19
CA ILE A 6 -5.77 16.31 4.23
C ILE A 6 -5.84 15.15 5.24
N MET A 7 -7.02 14.81 5.72
CA MET A 7 -7.20 13.71 6.68
C MET A 7 -6.75 12.37 6.08
N SER A 8 -7.09 12.09 4.81
CA SER A 8 -6.62 10.86 4.16
C SER A 8 -5.09 10.84 3.99
N GLN A 9 -4.45 11.98 3.69
CA GLN A 9 -2.98 12.05 3.60
C GLN A 9 -2.30 11.76 4.94
N ILE A 10 -2.84 12.28 6.05
CA ILE A 10 -2.28 12.03 7.39
C ILE A 10 -2.33 10.53 7.70
N VAL A 11 -3.48 9.89 7.42
CA VAL A 11 -3.62 8.44 7.58
C VAL A 11 -2.61 7.70 6.71
N TYR A 12 -2.41 8.12 5.46
CA TYR A 12 -1.46 7.49 4.54
C TYR A 12 -0.01 7.63 4.98
N VAL A 13 0.40 8.79 5.50
CA VAL A 13 1.75 8.98 6.05
C VAL A 13 1.99 8.06 7.25
N ILE A 14 1.03 7.97 8.18
CA ILE A 14 1.13 7.06 9.33
C ILE A 14 1.22 5.61 8.85
N PHE A 15 0.38 5.23 7.88
CA PHE A 15 0.33 3.88 7.36
C PHE A 15 1.60 3.49 6.59
N VAL A 16 2.23 4.43 5.88
CA VAL A 16 3.55 4.21 5.25
C VAL A 16 4.59 3.85 6.29
N LEU A 17 4.63 4.53 7.44
CA LEU A 17 5.61 4.21 8.48
C LEU A 17 5.45 2.78 8.99
N ILE A 18 4.21 2.36 9.24
CA ILE A 18 3.90 0.98 9.65
C ILE A 18 4.27 -0.01 8.53
N TRP A 19 3.96 0.33 7.29
CA TRP A 19 4.24 -0.54 6.16
C TRP A 19 5.73 -0.69 5.86
N MET A 20 6.53 0.37 6.06
CA MET A 20 7.98 0.29 5.91
C MET A 20 8.61 -0.74 6.84
N PHE A 21 8.04 -0.94 8.03
CA PHE A 21 8.43 -2.04 8.91
C PHE A 21 8.11 -3.41 8.28
N ILE A 22 6.90 -3.60 7.73
CA ILE A 22 6.51 -4.84 7.03
C ILE A 22 7.43 -5.09 5.82
N ALA A 23 7.73 -4.06 5.03
CA ALA A 23 8.64 -4.14 3.89
C ALA A 23 10.05 -4.54 4.32
N GLY A 24 10.56 -3.98 5.43
CA GLY A 24 11.84 -4.38 6.01
C GLY A 24 11.85 -5.85 6.46
N MET A 25 10.81 -6.27 7.20
CA MET A 25 10.67 -7.65 7.67
C MET A 25 10.52 -8.66 6.53
N SER A 26 9.96 -8.25 5.39
CA SER A 26 9.78 -9.13 4.23
C SER A 26 11.09 -9.67 3.65
N VAL A 27 12.24 -9.04 3.95
CA VAL A 27 13.56 -9.55 3.56
C VAL A 27 13.85 -10.90 4.22
N MET A 28 13.34 -11.14 5.43
CA MET A 28 13.51 -12.42 6.16
C MET A 28 12.84 -13.60 5.43
N MET A 29 11.95 -13.35 4.45
CA MET A 29 11.40 -14.40 3.58
C MET A 29 12.48 -15.09 2.73
N PHE A 30 13.65 -14.46 2.60
CA PHE A 30 14.80 -15.00 1.86
C PHE A 30 15.85 -15.67 2.75
N ASP A 31 15.56 -15.87 4.05
CA ASP A 31 16.44 -16.63 4.95
C ASP A 31 16.45 -18.14 4.61
N ASP A 32 15.44 -18.62 3.88
CA ASP A 32 15.41 -19.97 3.31
C ASP A 32 16.25 -20.02 2.02
N PRO A 33 17.24 -20.93 1.90
CA PRO A 33 18.10 -21.03 0.71
C PRO A 33 17.33 -21.32 -0.59
N ASP A 34 16.16 -21.96 -0.54
CA ASP A 34 15.34 -22.22 -1.72
C ASP A 34 14.48 -21.02 -2.13
N ALA A 35 14.31 -20.03 -1.25
CA ALA A 35 13.47 -18.86 -1.50
C ALA A 35 13.96 -17.97 -2.65
N ILE A 36 15.27 -17.95 -2.92
CA ILE A 36 15.86 -17.14 -4.00
C ILE A 36 15.34 -17.58 -5.37
N ASN A 37 15.13 -18.89 -5.57
CA ASN A 37 14.64 -19.46 -6.82
C ASN A 37 13.10 -19.55 -6.86
N ASN A 38 12.42 -19.20 -5.78
CA ASN A 38 10.98 -19.28 -5.67
C ASN A 38 10.31 -18.00 -6.23
N THR A 39 9.66 -18.12 -7.40
CA THR A 39 8.94 -17.00 -8.04
C THR A 39 7.85 -16.41 -7.14
N THR A 40 7.18 -17.23 -6.33
CA THR A 40 6.12 -16.78 -5.43
C THR A 40 6.67 -15.85 -4.36
N THR A 41 7.83 -16.17 -3.76
CA THR A 41 8.49 -15.33 -2.77
C THR A 41 8.81 -13.96 -3.35
N TRP A 42 9.37 -13.92 -4.57
CA TRP A 42 9.64 -12.67 -5.28
C TRP A 42 8.37 -11.86 -5.57
N LEU A 43 7.29 -12.49 -6.02
CA LEU A 43 6.02 -11.80 -6.29
C LEU A 43 5.45 -11.17 -5.01
N ILE A 44 5.47 -11.89 -3.89
CA ILE A 44 5.02 -11.37 -2.60
C ILE A 44 5.91 -10.19 -2.16
N PHE A 45 7.23 -10.37 -2.19
CA PHE A 45 8.19 -9.34 -1.81
C PHE A 45 8.01 -8.06 -2.63
N ILE A 46 7.94 -8.17 -3.96
CA ILE A 46 7.71 -7.04 -4.86
C ILE A 46 6.37 -6.38 -4.55
N THR A 47 5.31 -7.16 -4.31
CA THR A 47 3.99 -6.61 -3.98
C THR A 47 4.00 -5.80 -2.69
N ILE A 48 4.71 -6.27 -1.66
CA ILE A 48 4.90 -5.54 -0.40
C ILE A 48 5.63 -4.22 -0.67
N TRP A 49 6.72 -4.23 -1.44
CA TRP A 49 7.48 -3.02 -1.77
C TRP A 49 6.76 -2.07 -2.73
N LEU A 50 5.82 -2.56 -3.54
CA LEU A 50 5.05 -1.74 -4.46
C LEU A 50 4.05 -0.83 -3.74
N TYR A 51 3.58 -1.23 -2.56
CA TYR A 51 2.58 -0.47 -1.80
C TYR A 51 3.03 0.96 -1.44
N PRO A 52 4.19 1.20 -0.79
CA PRO A 52 4.62 2.56 -0.49
C PRO A 52 4.80 3.41 -1.75
N VAL A 53 5.23 2.82 -2.86
CA VAL A 53 5.34 3.49 -4.16
C VAL A 53 3.96 3.89 -4.69
N GLY A 54 3.00 2.95 -4.67
CA GLY A 54 1.61 3.20 -5.09
C GLY A 54 0.92 4.25 -4.22
N LEU A 55 1.19 4.23 -2.91
CA LEU A 55 0.66 5.20 -1.96
C LEU A 55 1.25 6.60 -2.20
N LEU A 56 2.55 6.72 -2.44
CA LEU A 56 3.17 8.00 -2.86
C LEU A 56 2.57 8.51 -4.18
N ALA A 57 2.39 7.63 -5.17
CA ALA A 57 1.75 8.00 -6.43
C ALA A 57 0.32 8.49 -6.23
N ALA A 58 -0.45 7.87 -5.33
CA ALA A 58 -1.80 8.28 -4.97
C ALA A 58 -1.84 9.64 -4.24
N ILE A 59 -0.91 9.91 -3.32
CA ILE A 59 -0.77 11.23 -2.68
C ILE A 59 -0.57 12.30 -3.76
N ILE A 60 0.44 12.11 -4.63
CA ILE A 60 0.80 13.06 -5.68
C ILE A 60 -0.38 13.24 -6.66
N GLY A 61 -0.94 12.15 -7.17
CA GLY A 61 -2.07 12.17 -8.10
C GLY A 61 -3.32 12.81 -7.49
N GLY A 62 -3.58 12.55 -6.21
CA GLY A 62 -4.66 13.15 -5.44
C GLY A 62 -4.57 14.68 -5.39
N TRP A 63 -3.39 15.24 -5.06
CA TRP A 63 -3.18 16.69 -5.03
C TRP A 63 -3.14 17.34 -6.40
N VAL A 64 -2.51 16.70 -7.39
CA VAL A 64 -2.44 17.21 -8.77
C VAL A 64 -3.83 17.30 -9.41
N THR A 65 -4.68 16.30 -9.22
CA THR A 65 -6.05 16.34 -9.74
C THR A 65 -6.94 17.30 -8.95
N PHE A 66 -6.71 17.44 -7.65
CA PHE A 66 -7.39 18.43 -6.81
C PHE A 66 -7.09 19.87 -7.26
N SER A 67 -5.82 20.19 -7.54
CA SER A 67 -5.41 21.52 -8.00
C SER A 67 -5.99 21.88 -9.38
N ARG A 68 -6.20 20.86 -10.24
CA ARG A 68 -6.89 20.99 -11.53
C ARG A 68 -8.42 21.01 -11.43
N ARG A 69 -8.99 21.13 -10.23
CA ARG A 69 -10.44 21.12 -9.95
C ARG A 69 -11.18 19.82 -10.32
N HIS A 70 -10.44 18.72 -10.57
CA HIS A 70 -11.02 17.41 -10.83
C HIS A 70 -11.23 16.63 -9.52
N TYR A 71 -12.17 17.11 -8.69
CA TYR A 71 -12.36 16.59 -7.33
C TYR A 71 -12.77 15.10 -7.27
N ARG A 72 -13.55 14.62 -8.24
CA ARG A 72 -13.91 13.19 -8.33
C ARG A 72 -12.69 12.31 -8.61
N ALA A 73 -11.82 12.74 -9.53
CA ALA A 73 -10.59 12.02 -9.82
C ALA A 73 -9.66 12.01 -8.61
N SER A 74 -9.56 13.12 -7.88
CA SER A 74 -8.77 13.20 -6.63
C SER A 74 -9.20 12.18 -5.59
N LEU A 75 -10.51 11.96 -5.42
CA LEU A 75 -11.02 10.92 -4.53
C LEU A 75 -10.69 9.51 -5.03
N ILE A 76 -10.86 9.24 -6.33
CA ILE A 76 -10.54 7.94 -6.92
C ILE A 76 -9.05 7.61 -6.72
N TRP A 77 -8.15 8.56 -6.95
CA TRP A 77 -6.71 8.39 -6.71
C TRP A 77 -6.42 8.00 -5.27
N ASN A 78 -7.12 8.61 -4.31
CA ASN A 78 -7.00 8.24 -2.91
C ASN A 78 -7.53 6.84 -2.60
N CYS A 79 -8.46 6.27 -3.37
CA CYS A 79 -8.95 4.91 -3.13
C CYS A 79 -7.98 3.82 -3.62
N ILE A 80 -7.06 4.13 -4.54
CA ILE A 80 -6.16 3.13 -5.14
C ILE A 80 -5.32 2.38 -4.09
N PRO A 81 -4.65 3.04 -3.13
CA PRO A 81 -3.84 2.34 -2.13
C PRO A 81 -4.68 1.43 -1.23
N LEU A 82 -5.95 1.75 -1.00
CA LEU A 82 -6.84 0.93 -0.17
C LEU A 82 -7.10 -0.45 -0.77
N LEU A 83 -6.95 -0.60 -2.09
CA LEU A 83 -7.09 -1.89 -2.76
C LEU A 83 -6.04 -2.91 -2.31
N TRP A 84 -4.84 -2.46 -1.88
CA TRP A 84 -3.80 -3.34 -1.34
C TRP A 84 -4.09 -3.79 0.09
N ILE A 85 -4.90 -3.04 0.83
CA ILE A 85 -5.29 -3.40 2.20
C ILE A 85 -6.29 -4.57 2.18
N VAL A 86 -7.11 -4.69 1.13
CA VAL A 86 -8.14 -5.75 1.01
C VAL A 86 -7.54 -7.16 0.99
N PRO A 87 -6.52 -7.49 0.16
CA PRO A 87 -5.85 -8.79 0.19
C PRO A 87 -5.22 -9.11 1.55
N LEU A 88 -4.60 -8.12 2.21
CA LEU A 88 -4.01 -8.32 3.54
C LEU A 88 -5.07 -8.58 4.61
N GLY A 89 -6.16 -7.81 4.60
CA GLY A 89 -7.29 -8.06 5.49
C GLY A 89 -7.87 -9.45 5.28
N GLY A 90 -8.00 -9.87 4.01
CA GLY A 90 -8.43 -11.22 3.66
C GLY A 90 -7.49 -12.31 4.18
N PHE A 91 -6.18 -12.13 4.02
CA PHE A 91 -5.16 -13.06 4.53
C PHE A 91 -5.20 -13.17 6.06
N LEU A 92 -5.27 -12.03 6.77
CA LEU A 92 -5.32 -12.02 8.24
C LEU A 92 -6.58 -12.71 8.76
N VAL A 93 -7.75 -12.42 8.17
CA VAL A 93 -9.01 -13.09 8.53
C VAL A 93 -8.92 -14.59 8.27
N TYR A 94 -8.38 -15.01 7.14
CA TYR A 94 -8.16 -16.42 6.83
C TYR A 94 -7.27 -17.09 7.89
N SER A 95 -6.15 -16.48 8.26
CA SER A 95 -5.21 -17.02 9.26
C SER A 95 -5.74 -17.07 10.69
N ILE A 96 -6.81 -16.33 11.01
CA ILE A 96 -7.45 -16.37 12.33
C ILE A 96 -8.51 -17.47 12.39
N ILE A 97 -9.14 -17.78 11.26
CA ILE A 97 -10.25 -18.73 11.17
C ILE A 97 -9.77 -20.18 10.98
N MET A 98 -8.66 -20.38 10.25
CA MET A 98 -8.02 -21.69 10.02
C MET A 98 -6.78 -21.88 10.88
#